data_AF-W2QPQ1-F1
#
_entry.id   AF-W2QPQ1-F1
#
_cell.length_a   1.000
_cell.length_b   1.000
_cell.length_c   1.000
_cell.angle_alpha   90.00
_cell.angle_beta   90.00
_cell.angle_gamma   90.00
#
_symmetry.space_group_name_H-M   'P 1'
#
loop_
_entity.id
_entity.type
_entity.pdbx_description
1 polymer ?
#
loop_
_entity_poly.entity_id
_entity_poly.type
_entity_poly.pdbx_seq_one_letter_code
_entity_poly.pdbx_strand_id
1 'polypeptide(L)' 'MFVVGDNCAVNKRLAHLMGVPLVGCASHHLNLAVRRFLEPYEEDLEQVQTLVRRLRTITQASKLR' A
#
# COMPACT_ATOMS: atom_id res chain seq x y z
N MET A 1 -25.09 -3.27 -9.18
CA MET A 1 -24.17 -2.11 -9.25
C MET A 1 -23.30 -2.11 -7.99
N PHE A 2 -22.02 -1.75 -8.08
CA PHE A 2 -21.08 -1.74 -6.95
C PHE A 2 -20.09 -0.58 -7.10
N VAL A 3 -19.56 -0.09 -5.98
CA VAL A 3 -18.48 0.90 -5.96
C VAL A 3 -17.17 0.15 -5.74
N VAL A 4 -16.12 0.48 -6.51
CA VAL A 4 -14.77 -0.05 -6.29
C VAL A 4 -13.92 1.07 -5.69
N GLY A 5 -13.30 0.81 -4.55
CA GLY A 5 -12.50 1.82 -3.87
C GLY A 5 -11.71 1.25 -2.71
N ASP A 6 -10.81 2.06 -2.16
CA ASP A 6 -10.21 1.73 -0.88
C ASP A 6 -11.25 1.84 0.25
N ASN A 7 -10.90 1.37 1.44
CA ASN A 7 -11.75 1.44 2.62
C ASN A 7 -11.75 2.86 3.24
N CYS A 8 -11.53 3.91 2.45
CA CYS A 8 -11.58 5.30 2.91
C CYS A 8 -13.01 5.67 3.34
N ALA A 9 -13.12 6.59 4.30
CA ALA A 9 -14.41 7.07 4.82
C ALA A 9 -15.33 7.62 3.72
N VAL A 10 -14.75 8.31 2.72
CA VAL A 10 -15.49 8.88 1.59
C VAL A 10 -16.10 7.78 0.72
N ASN A 11 -15.31 6.77 0.36
CA ASN A 11 -15.76 5.65 -0.47
C ASN A 11 -16.82 4.79 0.22
N LYS A 12 -16.66 4.57 1.54
CA LYS A 12 -17.69 3.94 2.37
C LYS A 12 -18.99 4.74 2.41
N ARG A 13 -18.89 6.05 2.63
CA ARG A 13 -20.05 6.94 2.70
C ARG A 13 -20.79 6.98 1.36
N LEU A 14 -20.05 7.04 0.25
CA LEU A 14 -20.60 7.00 -1.10
C LEU A 14 -21.35 5.69 -1.36
N ALA A 15 -20.72 4.54 -1.11
CA ALA A 15 -21.34 3.23 -1.29
C ALA A 15 -22.62 3.08 -0.45
N HIS A 16 -22.59 3.57 0.80
CA HIS A 16 -23.76 3.59 1.68
C HIS A 16 -24.88 4.49 1.15
N LEU A 17 -24.56 5.71 0.71
CA LEU A 17 -25.56 6.62 0.12
C LEU A 17 -26.18 6.07 -1.16
N MET A 18 -25.39 5.32 -1.93
CA MET A 18 -25.84 4.67 -3.16
C MET A 18 -26.53 3.32 -2.91
N GLY A 19 -26.53 2.80 -1.67
CA GLY A 19 -27.14 1.51 -1.32
C GLY A 19 -26.50 0.29 -2.02
N VAL A 20 -25.22 0.40 -2.41
CA VAL A 20 -24.50 -0.64 -3.16
C VAL A 20 -23.26 -1.11 -2.40
N PRO A 21 -22.79 -2.35 -2.63
CA PRO A 21 -21.58 -2.84 -1.97
C PRO A 21 -20.33 -2.07 -2.40
N LEU A 22 -19.42 -1.86 -1.43
CA LEU A 22 -18.05 -1.39 -1.67
C LEU A 22 -17.14 -2.60 -1.85
N VAL A 23 -16.57 -2.75 -3.04
CA VAL A 23 -15.57 -3.76 -3.37
C VAL A 23 -14.19 -3.14 -3.19
N GLY A 24 -13.28 -3.90 -2.58
CA GLY A 24 -11.91 -3.47 -2.37
C GLY A 24 -11.21 -3.09 -3.67
N CYS A 25 -10.38 -2.04 -3.61
CA CYS A 25 -9.63 -1.58 -4.77
C CYS A 25 -8.69 -2.67 -5.31
N ALA A 26 -8.58 -2.78 -6.64
CA ALA A 26 -7.67 -3.71 -7.29
C ALA A 26 -6.21 -3.52 -6.83
N SER A 27 -5.80 -2.28 -6.53
CA SER A 27 -4.46 -2.01 -5.97
C SER A 27 -4.26 -2.61 -4.58
N HIS A 28 -5.30 -2.63 -3.75
CA HIS A 28 -5.26 -3.27 -2.44
C HIS A 28 -5.15 -4.79 -2.56
N HIS A 29 -5.94 -5.39 -3.45
CA HIS A 29 -5.86 -6.82 -3.74
C HIS A 29 -4.50 -7.22 -4.31
N LEU A 30 -3.95 -6.43 -5.23
CA LEU A 30 -2.62 -6.65 -5.78
C LEU A 30 -1.56 -6.57 -4.67
N ASN A 31 -1.63 -5.56 -3.81
CA ASN A 31 -0.68 -5.43 -2.70
C ASN A 31 -0.74 -6.62 -1.73
N LEU A 32 -1.94 -7.15 -1.45
CA LEU A 32 -2.09 -8.37 -0.64
C LEU A 32 -1.49 -9.61 -1.34
N ALA A 33 -1.76 -9.78 -2.63
CA ALA A 33 -1.21 -10.88 -3.41
C ALA A 33 0.33 -10.83 -3.47
N VAL A 34 0.89 -9.65 -3.72
CA VAL A 34 2.34 -9.43 -3.76
C VAL A 34 2.96 -9.70 -2.39
N ARG A 35 2.35 -9.23 -1.29
CA ARG A 35 2.84 -9.53 0.06
C ARG A 35 2.91 -11.02 0.32
N ARG A 36 1.85 -11.76 -0.01
CA ARG A 36 1.80 -13.21 0.18
C ARG A 36 2.79 -13.96 -0.72
N PHE A 37 2.96 -13.48 -1.95
CA PHE A 37 3.97 -14.01 -2.86
C PHE A 37 5.40 -13.82 -2.32
N LEU A 38 5.64 -12.72 -1.60
CA LEU A 38 6.95 -12.37 -1.07
C LEU A 38 7.21 -12.86 0.36
N GLU A 39 6.25 -13.52 1.04
CA GLU A 39 6.44 -14.10 2.38
C GLU A 39 7.71 -14.97 2.51
N PRO A 40 8.10 -15.81 1.51
CA PRO A 40 9.32 -16.59 1.62
C PRO A 40 10.62 -15.77 1.58
N TYR A 41 10.54 -14.49 1.18
CA TYR A 41 11.69 -13.61 0.97
C TYR A 41 11.75 -12.47 2.01
N GLU A 42 11.11 -12.62 3.17
CA GLU A 42 11.05 -11.56 4.19
C GLU A 42 12.45 -11.10 4.65
N GLU A 43 13.41 -12.01 4.81
CA GLU A 43 14.79 -11.66 5.21
C GLU A 43 15.50 -10.81 4.15
N ASP A 44 15.35 -11.16 2.86
CA ASP A 44 15.91 -10.39 1.75
C ASP A 44 15.26 -9.01 1.66
N LEU A 45 13.93 -8.95 1.86
CA LEU A 45 13.19 -7.70 1.90
C LEU A 45 13.63 -6.80 3.05
N GLU A 46 13.93 -7.34 4.23
CA GLU A 46 14.43 -6.58 5.36
C GLU A 46 15.80 -5.97 5.07
N GLN A 47 16.70 -6.74 4.43
CA GLN A 47 18.02 -6.25 4.03
C GLN A 47 17.89 -5.10 3.02
N VAL A 48 17.05 -5.26 1.99
CA VAL A 48 16.78 -4.21 1.01
C VAL A 48 16.17 -2.98 1.69
N GLN A 49 15.21 -3.16 2.61
CA GLN A 49 14.57 -2.06 3.31
C GLN A 49 15.57 -1.28 4.19
N THR A 50 16.47 -1.98 4.86
CA THR A 50 17.56 -1.39 5.64
C THR A 50 18.47 -0.54 4.77
N LEU A 51 18.88 -1.07 3.61
CA LEU A 51 19.71 -0.35 2.66
C LEU A 51 19.01 0.91 2.14
N VAL A 52 17.76 0.80 1.69
CA VAL A 52 16.96 1.92 1.20
C VAL A 52 16.81 3.02 2.26
N ARG A 53 16.57 2.65 3.53
CA ARG A 53 16.50 3.62 4.63
C ARG A 53 17.83 4.36 4.83
N ARG A 54 18.97 3.66 4.81
CA ARG A 54 20.30 4.27 4.95
C ARG A 54 20.57 5.24 3.80
N LEU A 55 20.34 4.81 2.56
CA LEU A 55 20.51 5.65 1.38
C LEU A 55 19.64 6.89 1.44
N ARG A 56 18.36 6.74 1.82
CA ARG A 56 17.44 7.87 2.00
C ARG A 56 17.99 8.89 2.99
N THR A 57 18.50 8.45 4.14
CA THR A 57 19.09 9.35 5.14
C THR A 57 20.27 10.13 4.57
N ILE A 58 21.18 9.46 3.85
CA ILE A 58 22.32 10.11 3.20
C ILE A 58 21.83 11.16 2.18
N THR A 59 20.85 10.81 1.35
CA THR A 59 20.27 11.74 0.37
C THR A 59 19.61 12.96 1.01
N GLN A 60 18.96 12.80 2.16
CA GLN A 60 18.39 13.96 2.86
C GLN A 60 19.48 14.82 3.50
N ALA A 61 20.50 14.21 4.09
CA ALA A 61 21.64 14.93 4.65
C ALA A 61 22.39 15.76 3.59
N SER A 62 22.53 15.25 2.36
CA SER A 62 23.16 16.00 1.27
C SER A 62 22.35 17.20 0.79
N LYS A 63 21.01 17.21 0.97
CA LYS A 63 20.15 18.34 0.60
C LYS A 63 20.17 19.50 1.60
N LEU A 64 20.73 19.28 2.79
CA LEU A 64 20.90 20.28 3.84
C LEU A 64 22.25 21.01 3.75
N ARG A 65 23.05 20.69 2.73
CA ARG A 65 24.28 21.39 2.35
C ARG A 65 24.00 22.27 1.16
#